data_AF-A0A7S1F400-F1
#
_entry.id   AF-A0A7S1F400-F1
#
_cell.length_a   1.000
_cell.length_b   1.000
_cell.length_c   1.000
_cell.angle_alpha   90.00
_cell.angle_beta   90.00
_cell.angle_gamma   90.00
#
_symmetry.space_group_name_H-M   'P 1'
#
loop_
_entity.id
_entity.type
_entity.pdbx_description
1 polymer ?
#
loop_
_entity_poly.entity_id
_entity_poly.type
_entity_poly.pdbx_seq_one_letter_code
_entity_poly.pdbx_strand_id
1 'polypeptide(L)'
;FDTASTAHFVRVKTKLKQFSPQACCVELDVPRRWVRRPPELADDTQRTALERGNHWFDFASLFGNVCRADLFFSKAFNTAKLVVQFASCEGSHAMFEALTERCLYNPRNRNVDDTHPVVCCVSHIE
;
A
#
# COMPACT_ATOMS: atom_id res chain seq x y z
N PHE A 1 10.22 12.06 14.32
CA PHE A 1 9.22 13.13 14.49
C PHE A 1 8.05 12.80 13.57
N ASP A 2 6.92 12.39 14.14
CA ASP A 2 5.67 12.33 13.38
C ASP A 2 5.17 13.77 13.22
N THR A 3 5.08 14.23 11.98
CA THR A 3 4.64 15.58 11.65
C THR A 3 3.11 15.68 11.59
N ALA A 4 2.39 14.59 11.85
CA ALA A 4 0.94 14.61 11.93
C ALA A 4 0.44 15.38 13.16
N SER A 5 -0.56 16.24 12.94
CA SER A 5 -1.29 16.86 14.05
C SER A 5 -2.15 15.84 14.79
N THR A 6 -2.43 16.08 16.07
CA THR A 6 -3.38 15.27 16.87
C THR A 6 -4.73 15.09 16.16
N ALA A 7 -5.19 16.12 15.43
CA ALA A 7 -6.42 16.06 14.65
C ALA A 7 -6.35 15.02 13.51
N HIS A 8 -5.21 14.90 12.82
CA HIS A 8 -5.03 13.87 11.80
C HIS A 8 -5.09 12.46 12.43
N PHE A 9 -4.36 12.24 13.53
CA PHE A 9 -4.37 10.96 14.22
C PHE A 9 -5.79 10.52 14.63
N VAL A 10 -6.59 11.43 15.20
CA VAL A 10 -7.98 11.13 15.58
C VAL A 10 -8.85 10.75 14.37
N ARG A 11 -8.71 11.47 13.24
CA ARG A 11 -9.47 11.15 12.01
C ARG A 11 -9.09 9.80 11.44
N VAL A 12 -7.80 9.50 11.34
CA VAL A 12 -7.30 8.24 10.77
C VAL A 12 -7.74 7.06 11.65
N LYS A 13 -7.62 7.18 12.98
CA LYS A 13 -8.17 6.16 13.90
C LYS A 13 -9.67 5.98 13.78
N THR A 14 -10.41 7.05 13.54
CA THR A 14 -11.86 6.98 13.32
C THR A 14 -12.19 6.24 12.02
N LYS A 15 -11.43 6.47 10.95
CA LYS A 15 -11.54 5.71 9.70
C LYS A 15 -11.20 4.23 9.92
N LEU A 16 -10.14 3.93 10.65
CA LEU A 16 -9.74 2.55 10.93
C LEU A 16 -10.84 1.75 11.65
N LYS A 17 -11.60 2.39 12.55
CA LYS A 17 -12.75 1.77 13.24
C LYS A 17 -13.90 1.34 12.31
N GLN A 18 -13.93 1.84 11.07
CA GLN A 18 -14.93 1.44 10.07
C GLN A 18 -14.63 0.06 9.48
N PHE A 19 -13.40 -0.43 9.67
CA PHE A 19 -12.96 -1.75 9.25
C PHE A 19 -12.95 -2.72 10.42
N SER A 20 -13.02 -4.03 10.17
CA SER A 20 -12.95 -4.98 11.28
C SER A 20 -11.55 -5.02 11.90
N PRO A 21 -11.45 -5.17 13.24
CA PRO A 21 -10.19 -5.17 13.97
C PRO A 21 -9.29 -6.37 13.64
N GLN A 22 -9.81 -7.34 12.90
CA GLN A 22 -9.08 -8.53 12.42
C GLN A 22 -8.58 -8.36 10.97
N ALA A 23 -8.69 -7.16 10.39
CA ALA A 23 -8.19 -6.88 9.05
C ALA A 23 -6.66 -6.95 9.02
N CYS A 24 -6.11 -8.04 8.49
CA CYS A 24 -4.66 -8.26 8.34
C CYS A 24 -4.13 -7.92 6.94
N CYS A 25 -5.00 -7.47 6.03
CA CYS A 25 -4.63 -7.10 4.66
C CYS A 25 -4.70 -5.57 4.46
N VAL A 26 -3.82 -5.05 3.62
CA VAL A 26 -3.85 -3.68 3.10
C VAL A 26 -3.87 -3.75 1.59
N GLU A 27 -4.75 -2.97 0.97
CA GLU A 27 -4.66 -2.65 -0.45
C GLU A 27 -4.18 -1.21 -0.60
N LEU A 28 -3.23 -1.00 -1.50
CA LEU A 28 -2.63 0.30 -1.79
C LEU A 28 -2.54 0.49 -3.29
N ASP A 29 -3.12 1.57 -3.81
CA ASP A 29 -2.91 1.95 -5.20
C ASP A 29 -1.53 2.60 -5.37
N VAL A 30 -0.76 2.09 -6.32
CA VAL A 30 0.55 2.62 -6.70
C VAL A 30 0.56 2.97 -8.19
N PRO A 31 1.19 4.07 -8.62
CA PRO A 31 1.32 4.37 -10.04
C PRO A 31 2.03 3.26 -10.80
N ARG A 32 1.51 2.87 -11.96
CA ARG A 32 2.13 1.81 -12.80
C ARG A 32 3.58 2.15 -13.18
N ARG A 33 3.88 3.44 -13.38
CA ARG A 33 5.23 3.96 -13.65
C ARG A 33 6.25 3.72 -12.53
N TRP A 34 5.81 3.45 -11.31
CA TRP A 34 6.71 3.16 -10.18
C TRP A 34 7.03 1.66 -10.05
N VAL A 35 6.28 0.81 -10.75
CA VAL A 35 6.55 -0.63 -10.77
C VAL A 35 7.66 -0.92 -11.78
N ARG A 36 8.68 -1.67 -11.35
CA ARG A 36 9.79 -2.06 -12.23
C ARG A 36 9.30 -3.12 -13.21
N ARG A 37 9.45 -2.86 -14.52
CA ARG A 37 9.02 -3.74 -15.62
C ARG A 37 7.54 -4.15 -15.47
N PRO A 38 6.61 -3.18 -15.49
CA PRO A 38 5.20 -3.54 -15.50
C PRO A 38 4.91 -4.37 -16.76
N PRO A 39 4.01 -5.34 -16.72
CA PRO A 39 3.63 -6.10 -17.90
C PRO A 39 3.17 -5.15 -18.99
N GLU A 40 3.54 -5.38 -20.26
CA GLU A 40 3.20 -4.49 -21.38
C GLU A 40 1.68 -4.48 -21.60
N LEU A 41 1.08 -5.67 -21.58
CA LEU A 41 -0.36 -5.88 -21.55
C LEU A 41 -0.75 -6.23 -20.11
N ALA A 42 -1.20 -5.22 -19.34
CA ALA A 42 -1.92 -5.52 -18.11
C ALA A 42 -3.15 -6.33 -18.51
N ASP A 43 -3.41 -7.48 -17.88
CA ASP A 43 -4.73 -8.11 -17.91
C ASP A 43 -5.29 -8.03 -16.49
N ASP A 44 -6.60 -7.86 -16.33
CA ASP A 44 -7.22 -7.66 -15.00
C ASP A 44 -7.05 -8.90 -14.09
N THR A 45 -6.54 -10.00 -14.64
CA THR A 45 -6.21 -11.23 -13.93
C THR A 45 -4.73 -11.34 -13.53
N GLN A 46 -3.88 -10.45 -14.03
CA GLN A 46 -2.44 -10.60 -13.89
C GLN A 46 -1.96 -10.20 -12.50
N ARG A 47 -1.51 -11.23 -11.77
CA ARG A 47 -0.92 -11.13 -10.44
C ARG A 47 0.58 -11.35 -10.52
N THR A 48 1.36 -10.48 -9.89
CA THR A 48 2.79 -10.67 -9.67
C THR A 48 3.05 -10.80 -8.18
N ALA A 49 3.45 -11.99 -7.74
CA ALA A 49 3.90 -12.21 -6.38
C ALA A 49 5.22 -11.46 -6.13
N LEU A 50 5.31 -10.80 -4.99
CA LEU A 50 6.49 -10.07 -4.56
C LEU A 50 7.22 -10.86 -3.49
N GLU A 51 8.54 -10.94 -3.62
CA GLU A 51 9.43 -11.60 -2.68
C GLU A 51 10.32 -10.59 -1.95
N ARG A 52 10.97 -11.06 -0.87
CA ARG A 52 11.97 -10.26 -0.13
C ARG A 52 13.06 -9.74 -1.06
N GLY A 53 13.49 -8.49 -0.84
CA GLY A 53 14.40 -7.78 -1.74
C GLY A 53 13.68 -7.04 -2.88
N ASN A 54 12.36 -7.26 -3.06
CA ASN A 54 11.54 -6.35 -3.83
C ASN A 54 11.18 -5.12 -2.98
N HIS A 55 11.45 -3.93 -3.51
CA HIS A 55 11.18 -2.66 -2.82
C HIS A 55 9.75 -2.52 -2.23
N TRP A 56 8.71 -3.03 -2.89
CA TRP A 56 7.34 -2.95 -2.34
C TRP A 56 7.12 -3.93 -1.19
N PHE A 57 7.74 -5.11 -1.24
CA PHE A 57 7.73 -6.07 -0.13
C PHE A 57 8.50 -5.49 1.07
N ASP A 58 9.70 -4.97 0.81
CA ASP A 58 10.57 -4.40 1.84
C ASP A 58 9.96 -3.13 2.46
N PHE A 59 9.29 -2.30 1.66
CA PHE A 59 8.51 -1.15 2.12
C PHE A 59 7.38 -1.57 3.06
N ALA A 60 6.59 -2.58 2.70
CA ALA A 60 5.52 -3.07 3.57
C ALA A 60 6.08 -3.70 4.86
N SER A 61 7.26 -4.32 4.79
CA SER A 61 7.95 -4.91 5.94
C SER A 61 8.35 -3.89 7.01
N LEU A 62 8.34 -2.59 6.71
CA LEU A 62 8.54 -1.53 7.71
C LEU A 62 7.40 -1.45 8.74
N PHE A 63 6.23 -1.97 8.40
CA PHE A 63 5.03 -1.89 9.24
C PHE A 63 4.76 -3.18 10.01
N GLY A 64 5.36 -4.30 9.62
CA GLY A 64 5.21 -5.57 10.31
C GLY A 64 5.67 -6.77 9.49
N ASN A 65 5.45 -7.98 10.03
CA ASN A 65 5.82 -9.22 9.34
C ASN A 65 4.88 -9.48 8.17
N VAL A 66 5.39 -9.38 6.94
CA VAL A 66 4.65 -9.66 5.70
C VAL A 66 4.64 -11.16 5.43
N CYS A 67 3.44 -11.74 5.34
CA CYS A 67 3.23 -13.13 4.91
C CYS A 67 3.25 -13.25 3.39
N ARG A 68 2.62 -12.27 2.72
CA ARG A 68 2.41 -12.27 1.27
C ARG A 68 2.24 -10.85 0.77
N ALA A 69 2.83 -10.53 -0.38
CA ALA A 69 2.59 -9.28 -1.07
C ALA A 69 2.44 -9.55 -2.57
N ASP A 70 1.47 -8.92 -3.19
CA ASP A 70 1.13 -9.11 -4.60
C ASP A 70 0.88 -7.76 -5.28
N LEU A 71 1.25 -7.65 -6.55
CA LEU A 71 0.80 -6.58 -7.43
C LEU A 71 -0.24 -7.11 -8.40
N PHE A 72 -1.37 -6.43 -8.47
CA PHE A 72 -2.41 -6.62 -9.47
C PHE A 72 -2.41 -5.43 -10.42
N PHE A 73 -2.43 -5.70 -11.73
CA PHE A 73 -2.50 -4.66 -12.74
C PHE A 73 -3.91 -4.65 -13.32
N SER A 74 -4.48 -3.46 -13.51
CA SER A 74 -5.71 -3.32 -14.27
C SER A 74 -5.44 -2.62 -15.60
N LYS A 75 -6.20 -2.97 -16.64
CA LYS A 75 -6.19 -2.22 -17.91
C LYS A 75 -6.87 -0.87 -17.78
N ALA A 76 -7.90 -0.78 -16.94
CA ALA A 76 -8.75 0.39 -16.84
C ALA A 76 -8.07 1.57 -16.13
N PHE A 77 -7.07 1.27 -15.28
CA PHE A 77 -6.43 2.26 -14.43
C PHE A 77 -4.92 2.33 -14.70
N ASN A 78 -4.35 3.54 -14.65
CA ASN A 78 -2.90 3.73 -14.76
C ASN A 78 -2.16 3.46 -13.43
N THR A 79 -2.75 2.62 -12.59
CA THR A 79 -2.27 2.21 -11.27
C THR A 79 -2.16 0.68 -11.23
N ALA A 80 -1.30 0.21 -10.34
CA ALA A 80 -1.28 -1.18 -9.90
C ALA A 80 -1.77 -1.20 -8.44
N LYS A 81 -2.48 -2.25 -8.06
CA LYS A 81 -2.90 -2.46 -6.68
C LYS A 81 -1.89 -3.35 -5.98
N LEU A 82 -1.21 -2.81 -4.98
CA LEU A 82 -0.37 -3.56 -4.05
C LEU A 82 -1.26 -4.12 -2.94
N VAL A 83 -1.34 -5.44 -2.84
CA VAL A 83 -2.06 -6.14 -1.77
C VAL A 83 -1.03 -6.78 -0.86
N VAL A 84 -1.07 -6.44 0.43
CA VAL A 84 -0.13 -6.94 1.43
C VAL A 84 -0.90 -7.61 2.55
N GLN A 85 -0.56 -8.86 2.83
CA GLN A 85 -1.07 -9.62 3.95
C GLN A 85 0.00 -9.69 5.04
N PHE A 86 -0.33 -9.19 6.22
CA PHE A 86 0.52 -9.24 7.41
C PHE A 86 0.20 -10.44 8.28
N ALA A 87 1.18 -10.89 9.07
CA ALA A 87 1.00 -11.96 10.06
C ALA A 87 0.10 -11.55 11.23
N SER A 88 -0.04 -10.24 11.48
CA SER A 88 -0.92 -9.67 12.50
C SER A 88 -1.64 -8.44 11.95
N CYS A 89 -2.81 -8.11 12.52
CA CYS A 89 -3.55 -6.90 12.16
C CYS A 89 -2.82 -5.61 12.59
N GLU A 90 -1.89 -5.70 13.54
CA GLU A 90 -1.06 -4.54 13.91
C GLU A 90 -0.27 -3.99 12.72
N GLY A 91 0.22 -4.86 11.82
CA GLY A 91 0.99 -4.43 10.66
C GLY A 91 0.14 -3.70 9.61
N SER A 92 -1.05 -4.25 9.30
CA SER A 92 -2.00 -3.59 8.39
C SER A 92 -2.52 -2.28 8.96
N HIS A 93 -2.83 -2.24 10.26
CA HIS A 93 -3.25 -1.03 10.94
C HIS A 93 -2.14 0.03 10.94
N ALA A 94 -0.90 -0.34 11.27
CA ALA A 94 0.24 0.58 11.25
C ALA A 94 0.49 1.16 9.86
N MET A 95 0.42 0.32 8.83
CA MET A 95 0.56 0.76 7.43
C MET A 95 -0.57 1.71 7.02
N PHE A 96 -1.82 1.36 7.33
CA PHE A 96 -2.97 2.23 7.04
C PHE A 96 -2.87 3.56 7.77
N GLU A 97 -2.52 3.54 9.05
CA GLU A 97 -2.38 4.75 9.86
C GLU A 97 -1.27 5.67 9.34
N ALA A 98 -0.14 5.09 8.94
CA ALA A 98 1.00 5.84 8.42
C ALA A 98 0.75 6.45 7.04
N LEU A 99 -0.08 5.83 6.20
CA LEU A 99 -0.22 6.21 4.79
C LEU A 99 -1.50 7.00 4.49
N THR A 100 -2.57 6.81 5.27
CA THR A 100 -3.86 7.48 5.03
C THR A 100 -3.72 9.00 5.02
N GLU A 101 -4.36 9.67 4.06
CA GLU A 101 -4.30 11.13 3.84
C GLU A 101 -2.89 11.68 3.54
N ARG A 102 -1.91 10.82 3.20
CA ARG A 102 -0.56 11.23 2.82
C ARG A 102 -0.31 11.02 1.32
N CYS A 103 0.85 11.50 0.85
CA CYS A 103 1.37 11.20 -0.47
C CYS A 103 2.60 10.30 -0.36
N LEU A 104 2.75 9.38 -1.29
CA LEU A 104 4.01 8.69 -1.54
C LEU A 104 4.84 9.51 -2.53
N TYR A 105 6.16 9.33 -2.46
CA TYR A 105 7.12 9.90 -3.38
C TYR A 105 7.97 8.78 -3.98
N ASN A 106 8.29 8.87 -5.27
CA ASN A 106 9.16 7.92 -5.95
C ASN A 106 10.63 8.38 -5.90
N PRO A 107 11.48 7.79 -5.04
CA PRO A 107 12.86 8.21 -4.90
C PRO A 107 13.73 7.86 -6.12
N ARG A 108 13.23 7.04 -7.06
CA ARG A 108 13.96 6.67 -8.28
C ARG A 108 13.82 7.73 -9.37
N ASN A 109 12.78 8.56 -9.29
CA ASN A 109 12.59 9.65 -10.24
C ASN A 109 13.26 10.90 -9.67
N ARG A 110 14.24 11.44 -10.39
CA ARG A 110 14.95 12.67 -9.97
C ARG A 110 14.08 13.92 -10.09
N ASN A 111 12.90 13.82 -10.71
CA ASN A 111 11.90 14.89 -10.67
C ASN A 111 11.20 14.89 -9.30
N VAL A 112 11.37 16.00 -8.57
CA VAL A 112 10.84 16.22 -7.21
C VAL A 112 9.30 16.10 -7.16
N ASP A 113 8.63 16.30 -8.30
CA ASP A 113 7.17 16.33 -8.39
C ASP A 113 6.50 14.96 -8.61
N ASP A 114 7.26 13.85 -8.64
CA ASP A 114 6.70 12.50 -8.78
C ASP A 114 6.12 11.99 -7.45
N THR A 115 5.06 12.67 -6.99
CA THR A 115 4.27 12.31 -5.81
C THR A 115 2.92 11.72 -6.23
N HIS A 116 2.35 10.87 -5.38
CA HIS A 116 1.03 10.29 -5.60
C HIS A 116 0.24 10.24 -4.29
N PRO A 117 -1.01 10.77 -4.25
CA PRO A 117 -1.85 10.65 -3.08
C PRO A 117 -2.11 9.18 -2.79
N VAL A 118 -2.01 8.79 -1.52
CA VAL A 118 -2.30 7.43 -1.10
C VAL A 118 -3.81 7.19 -1.17
N VAL A 119 -4.18 6.13 -1.88
CA VAL A 119 -5.48 5.48 -1.77
C VAL A 119 -5.22 4.09 -1.19
N CYS A 120 -5.67 3.85 0.03
CA CYS A 120 -5.53 2.55 0.68
C CYS A 120 -6.76 2.19 1.51
N CYS A 121 -6.95 0.89 1.70
CA CYS A 121 -7.96 0.32 2.59
C CYS A 121 -7.39 -0.90 3.31
N VAL A 122 -8.04 -1.29 4.41
CA VAL A 122 -7.73 -2.54 5.11
C VAL A 122 -8.88 -3.53 4.92
N SER A 123 -8.54 -4.81 4.80
CA SER A 123 -9.51 -5.88 4.56
C SER A 123 -9.14 -7.15 5.31
N HIS A 124 -10.09 -8.08 5.39
CA HIS A 124 -9.87 -9.43 5.89
C HIS A 124 -9.34 -10.30 4.75
N ILE A 125 -8.73 -11.42 5.12
CA ILE A 125 -8.43 -12.49 4.17
C ILE A 125 -9.78 -13.19 3.91
N GLU A 126 -10.26 -13.18 2.67
CA GLU A 126 -11.28 -14.12 2.20
C GLU A 126 -10.65 -15.49 1.90
#